data_AF-M4VCV9-F1
#
_entry.id   AF-M4VCV9-F1
#
_cell.length_a   1.000
_cell.length_b   1.000
_cell.length_c   1.000
_cell.angle_alpha   90.00
_cell.angle_beta   90.00
_cell.angle_gamma   90.00
#
_symmetry.space_group_name_H-M   'P 1'
#
loop_
_entity.id
_entity.type
_entity.pdbx_description
1 polymer ?
#
loop_
_entity_poly.entity_id
_entity_poly.type
_entity_poly.pdbx_seq_one_letter_code
_entity_poly.pdbx_strand_id
1 'polypeptide(L)'
;MGDTVMQGHENRSACKSDNRAHWKSQAGFSLLAMAFLMIILGGVVAVGGSLYQVWSEQKGSSTTQARMEYIQDALASFAAHHGRYPCPARLTDPFDTANFGVEISDNCATDLTAPAGTTRVASEDATKGFIRIGAVPVRTLNIPDEYVADGYNRRLVYAVTEVYTEDGAPLAEDRGAIRIEDAAGNSATSKPNNIVQVVYSMGWDDNGAYTDNGAIVAACDAGKKSGINCDIADNAVFMNTMEKSSNPSDPFVSRVAYRPSKTVVACEDKGLKIPKDTAFLIDTSGSMASKANGCPAEVGKNCTRMDVAHWAMRRVMPARLYSNTLNKSPGDTIMTGFTNKQWLKDVNPVLSSTWKDRIFDKAPTDGSVYVPPKDDEMMADLEGDLSKMCPSGGTPLGSHMMGLADQIKAHKPDGYVDNPDFPDKITIISDGENNGGEDPMSLLATLKAKHPNIQVDVIDVVGNPSLQKISQETGGAYYRSNNPDELLDALYKSAGICKPYTPATVVDKLYCK
;
A
#
# COMPACT_ATOMS: atom_id res chain seq x y z
N MET A 1 40.16 -60.36 48.60
CA MET A 1 41.19 -61.42 48.62
C MET A 1 41.95 -61.31 47.31
N GLY A 2 43.20 -60.91 47.23
CA GLY A 2 44.17 -60.48 48.22
C GLY A 2 45.33 -59.83 47.46
N ASP A 3 45.89 -58.78 48.05
CA ASP A 3 47.23 -58.29 47.73
C ASP A 3 48.26 -59.21 48.36
N THR A 4 49.28 -59.66 47.61
CA THR A 4 50.66 -59.96 48.09
C THR A 4 51.53 -60.25 46.85
N VAL A 5 52.42 -59.36 46.40
CA VAL A 5 53.80 -59.08 46.89
C VAL A 5 54.68 -60.34 46.97
N MET A 6 55.76 -60.39 46.16
CA MET A 6 57.14 -60.84 46.44
C MET A 6 57.97 -60.62 45.15
N GLN A 7 58.81 -59.58 45.03
CA GLN A 7 60.24 -59.51 45.40
C GLN A 7 61.11 -60.71 44.99
N GLY A 8 62.14 -60.44 44.17
CA GLY A 8 63.19 -61.40 43.85
C GLY A 8 64.31 -60.87 42.93
N HIS A 9 65.33 -60.27 43.55
CA HIS A 9 66.76 -60.24 43.18
C HIS A 9 67.29 -59.56 41.89
N GLU A 10 68.11 -58.53 42.13
CA GLU A 10 69.54 -58.35 41.73
C GLU A 10 70.04 -59.15 40.50
N ASN A 11 70.77 -58.58 39.54
CA ASN A 11 72.02 -57.86 39.73
C ASN A 11 72.49 -57.15 38.43
N ARG A 12 73.38 -56.19 38.64
CA ARG A 12 74.04 -55.26 37.71
C ARG A 12 74.63 -55.88 36.43
N SER A 13 74.53 -55.14 35.31
CA SER A 13 75.69 -54.76 34.47
C SER A 13 75.29 -53.84 33.32
N ALA A 14 76.14 -52.83 33.08
CA ALA A 14 76.01 -51.74 32.12
C ALA A 14 75.77 -52.17 30.66
N CYS A 15 75.12 -51.30 29.85
CA CYS A 15 75.81 -50.42 28.89
C CYS A 15 74.82 -49.87 27.84
N LYS A 16 75.02 -48.60 27.49
CA LYS A 16 74.79 -47.95 26.18
C LYS A 16 73.38 -47.73 25.61
N SER A 17 73.09 -46.43 25.50
CA SER A 17 72.64 -45.68 24.31
C SER A 17 71.41 -46.19 23.55
N ASP A 18 70.30 -45.46 23.64
CA ASP A 18 69.93 -44.46 22.62
C ASP A 18 68.52 -43.93 22.94
N ASN A 19 68.44 -42.72 23.49
CA ASN A 19 67.21 -41.93 23.44
C ASN A 19 67.05 -41.40 22.01
N ARG A 20 66.48 -42.20 21.11
CA ARG A 20 65.92 -41.66 19.86
C ARG A 20 64.47 -41.26 20.11
N ALA A 21 64.29 -40.03 20.57
CA ALA A 21 63.04 -39.34 20.38
C ALA A 21 62.74 -39.30 18.87
N HIS A 22 61.66 -39.95 18.45
CA HIS A 22 61.12 -39.80 17.10
C HIS A 22 60.54 -38.39 16.99
N TRP A 23 61.33 -37.46 16.45
CA TRP A 23 60.80 -36.20 15.96
C TRP A 23 60.00 -36.53 14.70
N LYS A 24 58.66 -36.51 14.81
CA LYS A 24 57.81 -36.46 13.61
C LYS A 24 58.19 -35.18 12.87
N SER A 25 58.71 -35.29 11.65
CA SER A 25 58.90 -34.11 10.81
C SER A 25 57.51 -33.51 10.60
N GLN A 26 57.33 -32.28 11.08
CA GLN A 26 56.21 -31.47 10.67
C GLN A 26 56.51 -31.06 9.24
N ALA A 27 55.79 -31.62 8.27
CA ALA A 27 55.81 -31.12 6.91
C ALA A 27 55.22 -29.70 6.98
N GLY A 28 56.09 -28.70 7.07
CA GLY A 28 55.69 -27.30 6.99
C GLY A 28 54.93 -27.09 5.68
N PHE A 29 53.73 -26.51 5.78
CA PHE A 29 52.98 -26.11 4.60
C PHE A 29 53.87 -25.25 3.71
N SER A 30 53.96 -25.62 2.42
CA SER A 30 54.75 -24.85 1.46
C SER A 30 54.27 -23.40 1.47
N LEU A 31 55.20 -22.45 1.60
CA LEU A 31 54.93 -21.01 1.51
C LEU A 31 54.13 -20.67 0.24
N LEU A 32 54.38 -21.42 -0.85
CA LEU A 32 53.66 -21.29 -2.10
C LEU A 32 52.18 -21.67 -1.98
N ALA A 33 51.86 -22.72 -1.22
CA ALA A 33 50.49 -23.17 -1.02
C ALA A 33 49.68 -22.14 -0.22
N MET A 34 50.29 -21.53 0.81
CA MET A 34 49.64 -20.44 1.57
C MET A 34 49.48 -19.17 0.73
N ALA A 35 50.43 -18.87 -0.17
CA ALA A 35 50.32 -17.75 -1.10
C ALA A 35 49.12 -17.91 -2.06
N PHE A 36 48.93 -19.10 -2.65
CA PHE A 36 47.77 -19.36 -3.50
C PHE A 36 46.45 -19.32 -2.73
N LEU A 37 46.42 -19.84 -1.50
CA LEU A 37 45.23 -19.79 -0.63
C LEU A 37 44.83 -18.35 -0.32
N MET A 38 45.80 -17.48 -0.03
CA MET A 38 45.56 -16.06 0.23
C MET A 38 45.07 -15.31 -1.02
N ILE A 39 45.59 -15.65 -2.20
CA ILE A 39 45.11 -15.07 -3.47
C ILE A 39 43.66 -15.49 -3.75
N ILE A 40 43.33 -16.77 -3.54
CA ILE A 40 41.97 -17.27 -3.75
C ILE A 40 41.00 -16.66 -2.72
N LEU A 41 41.36 -16.63 -1.44
CA LEU A 41 40.54 -16.02 -0.39
C LEU A 41 40.38 -14.51 -0.62
N GLY A 42 41.45 -13.81 -1.02
CA GLY A 42 41.39 -12.39 -1.38
C GLY A 42 40.47 -12.13 -2.57
N GLY A 43 40.51 -12.99 -3.60
CA GLY A 43 39.60 -12.93 -4.74
C GLY A 43 38.13 -13.16 -4.35
N VAL A 44 37.86 -14.15 -3.49
CA VAL A 44 36.50 -14.45 -3.00
C VAL A 44 35.95 -13.30 -2.15
N VAL A 45 36.76 -12.71 -1.26
CA VAL A 45 36.34 -11.56 -0.45
C VAL A 45 36.10 -10.32 -1.31
N ALA A 46 36.95 -10.07 -2.31
CA ALA A 46 36.81 -8.93 -3.22
C ALA A 46 35.53 -9.01 -4.06
N VAL A 47 35.20 -10.19 -4.60
CA VAL A 47 33.95 -10.41 -5.35
C VAL A 47 32.73 -10.48 -4.42
N GLY A 48 32.87 -11.06 -3.22
CA GLY A 48 31.80 -11.15 -2.24
C GLY A 48 31.39 -9.80 -1.64
N GLY A 49 32.32 -8.86 -1.50
CA GLY A 49 32.05 -7.53 -0.93
C GLY A 49 31.07 -6.69 -1.75
N SER A 50 31.20 -6.70 -3.08
CA SER A 50 30.30 -5.96 -3.97
C SER A 50 28.89 -6.56 -4.00
N LEU A 51 28.78 -7.89 -3.94
CA LEU A 51 27.50 -8.61 -3.81
C LEU A 51 26.81 -8.33 -2.46
N TYR A 52 27.58 -8.26 -1.38
CA TYR A 52 27.05 -7.96 -0.04
C TYR A 52 26.44 -6.54 0.04
N GLN A 53 27.10 -5.55 -0.56
CA GLN A 53 26.59 -4.17 -0.61
C GLN A 53 25.27 -4.10 -1.37
N VAL A 54 25.18 -4.70 -2.56
CA VAL A 54 23.93 -4.72 -3.36
C VAL A 54 22.80 -5.44 -2.62
N TRP A 55 23.08 -6.56 -1.96
CA TRP A 55 22.09 -7.30 -1.18
C TRP A 55 21.60 -6.51 0.05
N SER A 56 22.51 -5.84 0.76
CA SER A 56 22.17 -4.97 1.89
C SER A 56 21.32 -3.77 1.45
N GLU A 57 21.62 -3.17 0.29
CA GLU A 57 20.85 -2.06 -0.27
C GLU A 57 19.42 -2.47 -0.66
N GLN A 58 19.26 -3.61 -1.34
CA GLN A 58 17.93 -4.13 -1.71
C GLN A 58 17.09 -4.47 -0.47
N LYS A 59 17.70 -5.12 0.53
CA LYS A 59 17.04 -5.46 1.79
C LYS A 59 16.63 -4.21 2.56
N GLY A 60 17.51 -3.21 2.63
CA GLY A 60 17.24 -1.92 3.27
C GLY A 60 16.04 -1.23 2.63
N SER A 61 16.07 -1.03 1.30
CA SER A 61 15.02 -0.37 0.54
C SER A 61 13.64 -1.05 0.65
N SER A 62 13.60 -2.39 0.56
CA SER A 62 12.36 -3.16 0.69
C SER A 62 11.79 -3.11 2.11
N THR A 63 12.63 -3.21 3.14
CA THR A 63 12.21 -3.10 4.54
C THR A 63 11.68 -1.71 4.86
N THR A 64 12.37 -0.66 4.38
CA THR A 64 11.93 0.73 4.50
C THR A 64 10.56 0.93 3.89
N GLN A 65 10.32 0.41 2.69
CA GLN A 65 9.01 0.51 2.02
C GLN A 65 7.88 -0.11 2.85
N ALA A 66 8.05 -1.37 3.25
CA ALA A 66 7.04 -2.10 4.02
C ALA A 66 6.73 -1.40 5.36
N ARG A 67 7.75 -0.86 6.04
CA ARG A 67 7.56 -0.12 7.29
C ARG A 67 6.83 1.20 7.08
N MET A 68 7.20 1.98 6.06
CA MET A 68 6.50 3.25 5.79
C MET A 68 5.04 3.03 5.38
N GLU A 69 4.74 2.00 4.57
CA GLU A 69 3.36 1.64 4.22
C GLU A 69 2.55 1.29 5.48
N TYR A 70 3.10 0.46 6.36
CA TYR A 70 2.46 0.11 7.64
C TYR A 70 2.24 1.32 8.55
N ILE A 71 3.22 2.24 8.64
CA ILE A 71 3.10 3.47 9.44
C ILE A 71 2.04 4.41 8.85
N GLN A 72 1.95 4.52 7.52
CA GLN A 72 0.91 5.31 6.87
C GLN A 72 -0.49 4.80 7.19
N ASP A 73 -0.67 3.47 7.20
CA ASP A 73 -1.93 2.84 7.58
C ASP A 73 -2.24 3.07 9.07
N ALA A 74 -1.23 2.97 9.94
CA ALA A 74 -1.39 3.26 11.38
C ALA A 74 -1.77 4.73 11.63
N LEU A 75 -1.14 5.68 10.95
CA LEU A 75 -1.48 7.10 10.99
C LEU A 75 -2.91 7.36 10.50
N ALA A 76 -3.32 6.68 9.42
CA ALA A 76 -4.67 6.76 8.89
C ALA A 76 -5.71 6.22 9.88
N SER A 77 -5.42 5.07 10.51
CA SER A 77 -6.26 4.46 11.54
C SER A 77 -6.37 5.35 12.77
N PHE A 78 -5.25 5.93 13.24
CA PHE A 78 -5.25 6.88 14.35
C PHE A 78 -6.14 8.08 14.05
N ALA A 79 -6.00 8.68 12.86
CA ALA A 79 -6.85 9.80 12.44
C ALA A 79 -8.34 9.43 12.36
N ALA A 80 -8.67 8.21 11.95
CA ALA A 80 -10.06 7.73 11.91
C ALA A 80 -10.65 7.55 13.31
N HIS A 81 -9.86 7.09 14.29
CA HIS A 81 -10.31 6.84 15.66
C HIS A 81 -10.33 8.08 16.55
N HIS A 82 -9.36 8.97 16.38
CA HIS A 82 -9.18 10.15 17.24
C HIS A 82 -9.66 11.44 16.58
N GLY A 83 -10.02 11.41 15.30
CA GLY A 83 -10.42 12.62 14.56
C GLY A 83 -9.27 13.61 14.34
N ARG A 84 -8.03 13.21 14.59
CA ARG A 84 -6.79 14.00 14.44
C ARG A 84 -5.60 13.10 14.12
N TYR A 85 -4.59 13.61 13.44
CA TYR A 85 -3.29 12.93 13.34
C TYR A 85 -2.48 13.11 14.63
N PRO A 86 -1.60 12.15 14.97
CA PRO A 86 -0.77 12.29 16.14
C PRO A 86 0.31 13.34 15.88
N CYS A 87 0.76 13.94 16.97
CA CYS A 87 1.97 14.76 16.97
C CYS A 87 3.23 13.91 16.75
N PRO A 88 4.27 14.42 16.07
CA PRO A 88 5.54 13.71 15.99
C PRO A 88 6.13 13.45 17.37
N ALA A 89 6.81 12.31 17.50
CA ALA A 89 7.63 12.00 18.67
C ALA A 89 9.00 12.70 18.57
N ARG A 90 9.78 12.69 19.64
CA ARG A 90 11.12 13.28 19.65
C ARG A 90 12.11 12.39 18.90
N LEU A 91 12.91 12.98 18.02
CA LEU A 91 14.03 12.32 17.34
C LEU A 91 15.15 11.89 18.28
N THR A 92 15.23 12.48 19.47
CA THR A 92 16.37 12.34 20.39
C THR A 92 16.14 11.38 21.56
N ASP A 93 14.91 10.91 21.78
CA ASP A 93 14.59 10.12 22.97
C ASP A 93 15.09 8.69 22.86
N PRO A 94 15.92 8.17 23.78
CA PRO A 94 16.42 6.79 23.75
C PRO A 94 15.31 5.73 23.88
N PHE A 95 15.51 4.54 23.30
CA PHE A 95 14.47 3.49 23.19
C PHE A 95 13.90 3.00 24.54
N ASP A 96 14.71 3.08 25.59
CA ASP A 96 14.40 2.64 26.96
C ASP A 96 13.70 3.71 27.81
N THR A 97 13.38 4.87 27.24
CA THR A 97 12.68 5.95 27.94
C THR A 97 11.16 5.88 27.77
N ALA A 98 10.44 6.45 28.74
CA ALA A 98 8.97 6.54 28.70
C ALA A 98 8.45 7.41 27.54
N ASN A 99 9.24 8.37 27.08
CA ASN A 99 8.86 9.30 26.02
C ASN A 99 9.16 8.76 24.60
N PHE A 100 9.93 7.67 24.49
CA PHE A 100 10.23 7.07 23.20
C PHE A 100 8.96 6.64 22.46
N GLY A 101 8.84 7.07 21.20
CA GLY A 101 7.74 6.69 20.34
C GLY A 101 6.38 7.24 20.78
N VAL A 102 6.34 8.19 21.72
CA VAL A 102 5.09 8.83 22.16
C VAL A 102 4.98 10.21 21.51
N GLU A 103 3.79 10.56 21.04
CA GLU A 103 3.49 11.88 20.51
C GLU A 103 3.82 12.96 21.55
N ILE A 104 4.35 14.10 21.09
CA ILE A 104 4.91 15.09 22.02
C ILE A 104 3.86 15.80 22.87
N SER A 105 2.64 15.87 22.36
CA SER A 105 1.44 16.41 22.99
C SER A 105 0.23 15.92 22.20
N ASP A 106 -0.97 16.06 22.78
CA ASP A 106 -2.21 15.74 22.07
C ASP A 106 -2.53 16.75 20.94
N ASN A 107 -1.89 17.93 20.94
CA ASN A 107 -2.15 19.00 19.97
C ASN A 107 -0.92 19.91 19.76
N CYS A 108 -0.24 19.71 18.62
CA CYS A 108 0.98 20.43 18.28
C CYS A 108 0.75 21.90 17.93
N ALA A 109 -0.48 22.29 17.56
CA ALA A 109 -0.80 23.68 17.23
C ALA A 109 -0.74 24.59 18.47
N THR A 110 -0.90 24.00 19.66
CA THR A 110 -0.78 24.73 20.93
C THR A 110 0.67 24.91 21.39
N ASP A 111 1.57 24.02 20.96
CA ASP A 111 3.01 24.07 21.23
C ASP A 111 3.72 25.04 20.27
N LEU A 112 3.50 26.34 20.47
CA LEU A 112 4.05 27.40 19.61
C LEU A 112 5.58 27.37 19.50
N THR A 113 6.26 26.84 20.52
CA THR A 113 7.70 26.55 20.51
C THR A 113 7.91 25.05 20.36
N ALA A 114 8.71 24.64 19.37
CA ALA A 114 9.02 23.22 19.17
C ALA A 114 9.73 22.64 20.39
N PRO A 115 9.17 21.61 21.05
CA PRO A 115 9.89 20.97 22.14
C PRO A 115 11.11 20.22 21.59
N ALA A 116 12.18 20.13 22.41
CA ALA A 116 13.46 19.55 22.01
C ALA A 116 13.32 18.18 21.31
N GLY A 117 14.06 17.97 20.22
CA GLY A 117 13.95 16.76 19.40
C GLY A 117 12.82 16.77 18.38
N THR A 118 12.08 17.88 18.25
CA THR A 118 11.18 18.16 17.14
C THR A 118 11.47 19.54 16.56
N THR A 119 10.99 19.77 15.35
CA THR A 119 11.12 21.05 14.67
C THR A 119 9.77 21.58 14.24
N ARG A 120 9.61 22.90 14.26
CA ARG A 120 8.41 23.60 13.80
C ARG A 120 8.80 24.56 12.69
N VAL A 121 8.14 24.43 11.55
CA VAL A 121 8.42 25.23 10.35
C VAL A 121 7.14 25.92 9.89
N ALA A 122 7.26 27.18 9.46
CA ALA A 122 6.13 27.89 8.87
C ALA A 122 5.83 27.36 7.46
N SER A 123 4.54 27.21 7.13
CA SER A 123 4.12 26.92 5.76
C SER A 123 4.52 28.05 4.81
N GLU A 124 4.92 27.72 3.57
CA GLU A 124 5.08 28.69 2.49
C GLU A 124 3.78 29.49 2.25
N ASP A 125 2.63 28.80 2.37
CA ASP A 125 1.31 29.43 2.40
C ASP A 125 0.95 29.74 3.85
N ALA A 126 1.10 31.00 4.25
CA ALA A 126 0.83 31.47 5.62
C ALA A 126 -0.61 31.19 6.09
N THR A 127 -1.57 30.97 5.18
CA THR A 127 -2.96 30.63 5.54
C THR A 127 -3.10 29.20 6.05
N LYS A 128 -2.11 28.34 5.79
CA LYS A 128 -2.09 26.92 6.18
C LYS A 128 -1.32 26.65 7.48
N GLY A 129 -0.77 27.69 8.09
CA GLY A 129 -0.18 27.63 9.42
C GLY A 129 1.22 27.01 9.44
N PHE A 130 1.43 26.01 10.28
CA PHE A 130 2.74 25.46 10.61
C PHE A 130 2.79 23.95 10.43
N ILE A 131 4.00 23.44 10.22
CA ILE A 131 4.32 22.03 10.10
C ILE A 131 5.18 21.63 11.29
N ARG A 132 4.84 20.50 11.90
CA ARG A 132 5.64 19.85 12.94
C ARG A 132 6.40 18.67 12.36
N ILE A 133 7.69 18.55 12.66
CA ILE A 133 8.58 17.49 12.15
C ILE A 133 9.28 16.80 13.32
N GLY A 134 9.32 15.48 13.32
CA GLY A 134 9.96 14.67 14.37
C GLY A 134 10.02 13.19 14.02
N ALA A 135 10.18 12.33 15.01
CA ALA A 135 10.15 10.88 14.82
C ALA A 135 8.71 10.37 14.65
N VAL A 136 8.57 9.19 14.01
CA VAL A 136 7.30 8.46 14.00
C VAL A 136 6.90 8.08 15.44
N PRO A 137 5.69 8.40 15.91
CA PRO A 137 5.24 8.10 17.26
C PRO A 137 4.75 6.65 17.40
N VAL A 138 5.67 5.69 17.31
CA VAL A 138 5.36 4.24 17.23
C VAL A 138 4.52 3.69 18.39
N ARG A 139 4.75 4.15 19.62
CA ARG A 139 3.98 3.72 20.80
C ARG A 139 2.60 4.36 20.85
N THR A 140 2.47 5.63 20.48
CA THR A 140 1.15 6.28 20.31
C THR A 140 0.32 5.61 19.21
N LEU A 141 0.98 5.18 18.13
CA LEU A 141 0.35 4.43 17.05
C LEU A 141 0.08 2.96 17.39
N ASN A 142 0.52 2.48 18.56
CA ASN A 142 0.44 1.09 18.99
C ASN A 142 1.05 0.11 17.97
N ILE A 143 2.19 0.47 17.39
CA ILE A 143 2.98 -0.35 16.48
C ILE A 143 4.32 -0.75 17.11
N PRO A 144 4.97 -1.84 16.66
CA PRO A 144 6.20 -2.31 17.29
C PRO A 144 7.32 -1.27 17.27
N ASP A 145 8.06 -1.13 18.36
CA ASP A 145 9.12 -0.12 18.54
C ASP A 145 10.17 -0.13 17.41
N GLU A 146 10.46 -1.31 16.84
CA GLU A 146 11.40 -1.49 15.71
C GLU A 146 10.97 -0.78 14.41
N TYR A 147 9.71 -0.39 14.28
CA TYR A 147 9.20 0.36 13.14
C TYR A 147 9.59 1.84 13.21
N VAL A 148 10.22 2.30 14.31
CA VAL A 148 10.76 3.66 14.37
C VAL A 148 11.88 3.85 13.35
N ALA A 149 12.55 2.76 12.96
CA ALA A 149 13.71 2.79 12.09
C ALA A 149 13.42 2.19 10.71
N ASP A 150 14.11 2.68 9.70
CA ASP A 150 14.09 2.17 8.34
C ASP A 150 14.97 0.91 8.20
N GLY A 151 15.09 0.37 6.98
CA GLY A 151 15.92 -0.80 6.69
C GLY A 151 17.43 -0.56 6.82
N TYR A 152 17.86 0.68 7.06
CA TYR A 152 19.25 1.07 7.31
C TYR A 152 19.51 1.37 8.80
N ASN A 153 18.54 1.09 9.68
CA ASN A 153 18.57 1.40 11.10
C ASN A 153 18.71 2.91 11.37
N ARG A 154 18.05 3.73 10.56
CA ARG A 154 17.89 5.18 10.78
C ARG A 154 16.44 5.48 11.11
N ARG A 155 16.20 6.42 12.04
CA ARG A 155 14.82 6.79 12.37
C ARG A 155 14.08 7.30 11.14
N LEU A 156 12.87 6.79 10.95
CA LEU A 156 11.91 7.37 10.05
C LEU A 156 11.42 8.70 10.62
N VAL A 157 11.40 9.71 9.76
CA VAL A 157 10.96 11.04 10.13
C VAL A 157 9.52 11.23 9.68
N TYR A 158 8.74 11.85 10.55
CA TYR A 158 7.33 12.14 10.35
C TYR A 158 7.10 13.65 10.45
N ALA A 159 6.46 14.20 9.43
CA ALA A 159 6.04 15.59 9.36
C ALA A 159 4.52 15.67 9.25
N VAL A 160 3.89 16.62 9.94
CA VAL A 160 2.45 16.83 9.92
C VAL A 160 2.12 18.32 9.96
N THR A 161 1.12 18.73 9.20
CA THR A 161 0.56 20.08 9.28
C THR A 161 -0.24 20.21 10.57
N GLU A 162 0.11 21.15 11.44
CA GLU A 162 -0.33 21.21 12.85
C GLU A 162 -1.84 21.26 13.01
N VAL A 163 -2.54 21.91 12.09
CA VAL A 163 -4.01 22.01 12.12
C VAL A 163 -4.70 20.64 12.08
N TYR A 164 -4.02 19.62 11.56
CA TYR A 164 -4.51 18.25 11.52
C TYR A 164 -4.23 17.46 12.81
N THR A 165 -3.51 18.04 13.76
CA THR A 165 -3.24 17.46 15.08
C THR A 165 -4.18 18.00 16.16
N GLU A 166 -5.09 18.90 15.81
CA GLU A 166 -6.05 19.49 16.74
C GLU A 166 -7.27 18.56 16.96
N ASP A 167 -7.88 18.60 18.14
CA ASP A 167 -9.17 17.94 18.37
C ASP A 167 -10.25 18.56 17.47
N GLY A 168 -10.96 17.72 16.72
CA GLY A 168 -11.89 18.18 15.68
C GLY A 168 -11.17 18.71 14.43
N ALA A 169 -9.96 18.20 14.16
CA ALA A 169 -9.19 18.56 12.98
C ALA A 169 -10.03 18.54 11.71
N PRO A 170 -9.74 19.43 10.76
CA PRO A 170 -10.45 19.55 9.49
C PRO A 170 -10.05 18.43 8.52
N LEU A 171 -10.22 17.16 8.90
CA LEU A 171 -9.80 16.00 8.11
C LEU A 171 -10.43 15.99 6.69
N ALA A 172 -11.54 16.72 6.52
CA ALA A 172 -12.27 16.89 5.27
C ALA A 172 -11.99 18.23 4.55
N GLU A 173 -11.01 19.03 4.96
CA GLU A 173 -10.63 20.27 4.25
C GLU A 173 -9.25 20.12 3.59
N ASP A 174 -8.94 21.02 2.66
CA ASP A 174 -7.63 21.13 1.99
C ASP A 174 -6.77 22.20 2.69
N ARG A 175 -6.22 21.83 3.85
CA ARG A 175 -5.35 22.70 4.68
C ARG A 175 -3.93 22.15 4.86
N GLY A 176 -3.57 21.06 4.17
CA GLY A 176 -2.23 20.47 4.22
C GLY A 176 -1.21 21.44 3.63
N ALA A 177 -0.06 21.59 4.27
CA ALA A 177 0.92 22.62 3.97
C ALA A 177 2.25 22.09 3.43
N ILE A 178 2.48 20.78 3.51
CA ILE A 178 3.76 20.17 3.18
C ILE A 178 3.93 20.08 1.65
N ARG A 179 5.17 20.26 1.16
CA ARG A 179 5.52 20.23 -0.27
C ARG A 179 6.38 19.01 -0.58
N ILE A 180 6.05 18.31 -1.66
CA ILE A 180 6.88 17.23 -2.19
C ILE A 180 7.46 17.66 -3.54
N GLU A 181 8.76 17.52 -3.70
CA GLU A 181 9.47 17.81 -4.95
C GLU A 181 10.00 16.53 -5.63
N ASP A 182 10.18 16.59 -6.94
CA ASP A 182 10.98 15.63 -7.70
C ASP A 182 12.47 16.00 -7.67
N ALA A 183 13.33 15.16 -8.28
CA ALA A 183 14.78 15.40 -8.32
C ALA A 183 15.21 16.64 -9.14
N ALA A 184 14.28 17.26 -9.87
CA ALA A 184 14.49 18.49 -10.64
C ALA A 184 13.95 19.74 -9.91
N GLY A 185 13.40 19.58 -8.70
CA GLY A 185 12.83 20.68 -7.90
C GLY A 185 11.40 21.06 -8.29
N ASN A 186 10.73 20.27 -9.12
CA ASN A 186 9.32 20.53 -9.46
C ASN A 186 8.40 19.85 -8.44
N SER A 187 7.17 20.36 -8.27
CA SER A 187 6.17 19.69 -7.43
C SER A 187 5.89 18.26 -7.93
N ALA A 188 6.09 17.27 -7.06
CA ALA A 188 5.78 15.87 -7.32
C ALA A 188 4.30 15.52 -7.08
N THR A 189 3.48 16.53 -6.78
CA THR A 189 2.04 16.41 -6.51
C THR A 189 1.29 17.38 -7.42
N SER A 190 0.05 17.05 -7.80
CA SER A 190 -0.71 17.87 -8.75
C SER A 190 -1.16 19.21 -8.17
N LYS A 191 -1.34 19.30 -6.85
CA LYS A 191 -1.50 20.56 -6.14
C LYS A 191 -0.32 20.76 -5.17
N PRO A 192 0.52 21.79 -5.35
CA PRO A 192 1.62 22.07 -4.43
C PRO A 192 1.07 22.47 -3.05
N ASN A 193 1.88 22.29 -2.00
CA ASN A 193 1.52 22.66 -0.63
C ASN A 193 0.15 22.10 -0.23
N ASN A 194 -0.07 20.81 -0.42
CA ASN A 194 -1.34 20.13 -0.13
C ASN A 194 -1.13 18.86 0.70
N ILE A 195 0.06 18.64 1.26
CA ILE A 195 0.33 17.41 2.01
C ILE A 195 0.04 17.62 3.50
N VAL A 196 -0.80 16.76 4.09
CA VAL A 196 -1.13 16.76 5.53
C VAL A 196 0.01 16.19 6.32
N GLN A 197 0.48 15.02 5.91
CA GLN A 197 1.57 14.34 6.57
C GLN A 197 2.47 13.59 5.61
N VAL A 198 3.70 13.43 6.05
CA VAL A 198 4.76 12.71 5.36
C VAL A 198 5.47 11.82 6.36
N VAL A 199 5.77 10.59 5.95
CA VAL A 199 6.77 9.73 6.57
C VAL A 199 7.87 9.52 5.55
N TYR A 200 9.12 9.74 5.93
CA TYR A 200 10.24 9.54 5.00
C TYR A 200 11.47 8.96 5.69
N SER A 201 12.30 8.32 4.87
CA SER A 201 13.59 7.76 5.25
C SER A 201 14.72 8.70 4.82
N MET A 202 15.66 8.92 5.74
CA MET A 202 16.90 9.65 5.46
C MET A 202 17.84 8.86 4.54
N GLY A 203 17.57 7.57 4.31
CA GLY A 203 18.34 6.74 3.41
C GLY A 203 19.66 6.25 4.01
N TRP A 204 20.57 5.87 3.13
CA TRP A 204 21.81 5.17 3.45
C TRP A 204 23.04 6.08 3.55
N ASP A 205 22.91 7.34 3.13
CA ASP A 205 23.99 8.34 3.12
C ASP A 205 24.11 9.09 4.45
N ASP A 206 23.30 8.71 5.44
CA ASP A 206 23.28 9.17 6.83
C ASP A 206 23.06 10.67 7.03
N ASN A 207 22.78 11.41 5.96
CA ASN A 207 22.69 12.87 5.98
C ASN A 207 21.51 13.33 6.85
N GLY A 208 21.81 13.97 7.99
CA GLY A 208 20.80 14.35 9.00
C GLY A 208 20.09 13.19 9.68
N ALA A 209 20.58 11.96 9.52
CA ALA A 209 19.94 10.79 10.08
C ALA A 209 20.15 10.66 11.60
N TYR A 210 19.19 10.04 12.27
CA TYR A 210 19.28 9.69 13.69
C TYR A 210 19.33 8.16 13.84
N THR A 211 20.11 7.67 14.79
CA THR A 211 20.09 6.26 15.19
C THR A 211 18.74 5.91 15.79
N ASP A 212 18.41 4.62 15.81
CA ASP A 212 17.28 4.10 16.58
C ASP A 212 17.25 4.59 18.04
N ASN A 213 18.40 4.83 18.66
CA ASN A 213 18.53 5.37 20.02
C ASN A 213 18.53 6.92 20.13
N GLY A 214 18.27 7.63 19.03
CA GLY A 214 18.11 9.09 19.02
C GLY A 214 19.41 9.91 19.01
N ALA A 215 20.55 9.30 18.72
CA ALA A 215 21.80 10.02 18.47
C ALA A 215 21.87 10.47 17.00
N ILE A 216 22.37 11.67 16.74
CA ILE A 216 22.64 12.11 15.37
C ILE A 216 23.78 11.28 14.78
N VAL A 217 23.58 10.74 13.56
CA VAL A 217 24.58 9.94 12.83
C VAL A 217 25.50 10.86 12.05
N ALA A 218 24.92 11.77 11.27
CA ALA A 218 25.64 12.84 10.60
C ALA A 218 24.83 14.14 10.64
N ALA A 219 25.52 15.27 10.77
CA ALA A 219 24.87 16.57 10.64
C ALA A 219 24.31 16.75 9.22
N CYS A 220 23.25 17.53 9.09
CA CYS A 220 22.69 17.85 7.78
C CYS A 220 23.68 18.66 6.96
N ASP A 221 24.05 18.15 5.80
CA ASP A 221 24.80 18.83 4.76
C ASP A 221 23.84 19.22 3.63
N ALA A 222 23.39 20.47 3.65
CA ALA A 222 22.48 21.04 2.66
C ALA A 222 23.12 21.14 1.25
N GLY A 223 24.44 20.99 1.13
CA GLY A 223 25.15 20.99 -0.15
C GLY A 223 25.01 19.69 -0.94
N LYS A 224 24.55 18.61 -0.30
CA LYS A 224 24.22 17.33 -0.96
C LYS A 224 22.82 17.37 -1.56
N LYS A 225 22.56 16.54 -2.55
CA LYS A 225 21.20 16.36 -3.09
C LYS A 225 20.22 15.82 -2.04
N SER A 226 20.64 14.98 -1.10
CA SER A 226 19.82 14.57 0.05
C SER A 226 19.58 15.69 1.07
N GLY A 227 20.30 16.82 0.94
CA GLY A 227 20.26 17.96 1.85
C GLY A 227 18.86 18.51 2.09
N ILE A 228 18.03 18.52 1.05
CA ILE A 228 16.63 18.97 1.13
C ILE A 228 15.80 18.16 2.14
N ASN A 229 16.07 16.86 2.31
CA ASN A 229 15.31 16.01 3.23
C ASN A 229 15.87 16.04 4.66
N CYS A 230 17.11 16.49 4.86
CA CYS A 230 17.66 16.68 6.19
C CYS A 230 17.46 18.09 6.75
N ASP A 231 17.16 19.06 5.89
CA ASP A 231 16.91 20.45 6.24
C ASP A 231 15.50 20.64 6.84
N ILE A 232 15.22 19.89 7.90
CA ILE A 232 13.96 19.92 8.64
C ILE A 232 13.80 21.19 9.50
N ALA A 233 14.80 22.08 9.50
CA ALA A 233 14.82 23.30 10.29
C ALA A 233 14.38 24.52 9.51
N ASP A 234 14.75 24.60 8.23
CA ASP A 234 14.48 25.80 7.43
C ASP A 234 13.23 25.67 6.56
N ASN A 235 12.84 24.46 6.14
CA ASN A 235 11.67 24.24 5.30
C ASN A 235 10.95 22.90 5.55
N ALA A 236 9.74 22.76 4.99
CA ALA A 236 8.94 21.53 5.01
C ALA A 236 8.80 20.95 3.60
N VAL A 237 9.91 20.91 2.87
CA VAL A 237 10.00 20.42 1.49
C VAL A 237 10.71 19.08 1.49
N PHE A 238 10.08 18.07 0.90
CA PHE A 238 10.64 16.73 0.84
C PHE A 238 10.77 16.28 -0.61
N MET A 239 11.98 15.91 -1.01
CA MET A 239 12.25 15.34 -2.32
C MET A 239 11.94 13.84 -2.30
N ASN A 240 11.08 13.40 -3.23
CA ASN A 240 10.81 11.98 -3.46
C ASN A 240 11.63 11.46 -4.64
N THR A 241 12.47 10.45 -4.40
CA THR A 241 13.24 9.81 -5.47
C THR A 241 13.11 8.31 -5.43
N MET A 242 12.63 7.73 -6.54
CA MET A 242 12.51 6.28 -6.69
C MET A 242 13.83 5.62 -7.09
N GLU A 243 14.82 6.38 -7.56
CA GLU A 243 16.10 5.87 -8.07
C GLU A 243 17.30 6.45 -7.32
N LYS A 244 18.34 5.61 -7.14
CA LYS A 244 19.64 6.02 -6.60
C LYS A 244 20.27 7.05 -7.53
N SER A 245 20.75 8.15 -6.96
CA SER A 245 21.59 9.09 -7.69
C SER A 245 22.71 8.37 -8.43
N SER A 246 22.82 8.61 -9.72
CA SER A 246 23.90 8.10 -10.56
C SER A 246 25.24 8.78 -10.30
N ASN A 247 25.29 9.81 -9.45
CA ASN A 247 26.51 10.50 -9.05
C ASN A 247 27.17 9.76 -7.87
N PRO A 248 28.31 9.08 -8.06
CA PRO A 248 28.98 8.34 -6.98
C PRO A 248 29.53 9.26 -5.87
N SER A 249 29.71 10.55 -6.16
CA SER A 249 30.20 11.55 -5.22
C SER A 249 29.11 12.18 -4.35
N ASP A 250 27.83 11.98 -4.72
CA ASP A 250 26.66 12.47 -3.97
C ASP A 250 25.50 11.48 -4.15
N PRO A 251 25.60 10.30 -3.51
CA PRO A 251 24.70 9.22 -3.78
C PRO A 251 23.55 9.24 -2.76
N PHE A 252 22.31 9.44 -3.20
CA PHE A 252 21.15 9.56 -2.31
C PHE A 252 20.00 8.65 -2.76
N VAL A 253 19.24 8.14 -1.79
CA VAL A 253 17.95 7.45 -1.96
C VAL A 253 17.08 7.89 -0.80
N SER A 254 16.10 8.75 -1.05
CA SER A 254 15.11 9.08 -0.04
C SER A 254 13.72 8.72 -0.55
N ARG A 255 13.03 7.94 0.28
CA ARG A 255 11.68 7.47 0.03
C ARG A 255 10.74 8.25 0.92
N VAL A 256 9.69 8.77 0.31
CA VAL A 256 8.69 9.63 0.93
C VAL A 256 7.32 8.97 0.72
N ALA A 257 6.66 8.64 1.82
CA ALA A 257 5.25 8.24 1.83
C ALA A 257 4.42 9.38 2.40
N TYR A 258 3.30 9.72 1.77
CA TYR A 258 2.58 10.95 2.13
C TYR A 258 1.07 10.86 1.92
N ARG A 259 0.34 11.67 2.69
CA ARG A 259 -1.10 11.85 2.56
C ARG A 259 -1.46 13.31 2.26
N PRO A 260 -2.09 13.60 1.11
CA PRO A 260 -2.63 14.92 0.81
C PRO A 260 -3.83 15.26 1.70
N SER A 261 -4.03 16.55 1.99
CA SER A 261 -5.31 17.05 2.53
C SER A 261 -6.37 16.91 1.47
N LYS A 262 -7.66 16.87 1.88
CA LYS A 262 -8.79 16.45 1.05
C LYS A 262 -8.51 16.78 -0.39
N THR A 263 -8.03 15.76 -1.07
CA THR A 263 -7.91 15.83 -2.49
C THR A 263 -9.35 15.58 -2.88
N VAL A 264 -9.96 16.51 -3.60
CA VAL A 264 -10.63 16.04 -4.82
C VAL A 264 -9.54 15.22 -5.48
N VAL A 265 -9.50 13.91 -5.18
CA VAL A 265 -8.37 13.08 -5.59
C VAL A 265 -8.27 13.32 -7.08
N ALA A 266 -7.05 13.63 -7.50
CA ALA A 266 -6.61 13.96 -8.85
C ALA A 266 -6.93 12.85 -9.86
N CYS A 267 -8.19 12.44 -9.91
CA CYS A 267 -8.82 11.73 -10.99
C CYS A 267 -9.02 12.74 -12.14
N GLU A 268 -9.28 14.03 -11.84
CA GLU A 268 -9.45 15.10 -12.84
C GLU A 268 -8.15 15.44 -13.60
N ASP A 269 -6.98 15.38 -12.98
CA ASP A 269 -5.69 15.62 -13.65
C ASP A 269 -5.35 14.52 -14.70
N LYS A 270 -6.07 13.40 -14.67
CA LYS A 270 -6.03 12.33 -15.68
C LYS A 270 -7.32 12.21 -16.51
N GLY A 271 -8.26 13.15 -16.38
CA GLY A 271 -9.55 13.10 -17.06
C GLY A 271 -10.49 11.96 -16.61
N LEU A 272 -10.23 11.34 -15.45
CA LEU A 272 -11.10 10.31 -14.85
C LEU A 272 -12.26 10.96 -14.10
N LYS A 273 -13.48 10.82 -14.63
CA LYS A 273 -14.72 11.19 -13.94
C LYS A 273 -15.03 10.19 -12.82
N ILE A 274 -15.10 10.67 -11.58
CA ILE A 274 -15.48 9.86 -10.42
C ILE A 274 -16.96 9.47 -10.59
N PRO A 275 -17.29 8.16 -10.62
CA PRO A 275 -18.68 7.76 -10.77
C PRO A 275 -19.46 8.04 -9.49
N LYS A 276 -20.76 8.36 -9.62
CA LYS A 276 -21.63 8.50 -8.46
C LYS A 276 -22.03 7.12 -7.94
N ASP A 277 -22.83 6.40 -8.73
CA ASP A 277 -23.20 5.00 -8.46
C ASP A 277 -22.28 4.06 -9.25
N THR A 278 -21.94 2.89 -8.69
CA THR A 278 -21.00 1.94 -9.31
C THR A 278 -21.44 0.49 -9.10
N ALA A 279 -21.73 -0.23 -10.18
CA ALA A 279 -22.04 -1.65 -10.13
C ALA A 279 -21.00 -2.47 -10.90
N PHE A 280 -20.49 -3.55 -10.30
CA PHE A 280 -19.61 -4.49 -10.99
C PHE A 280 -20.40 -5.72 -11.43
N LEU A 281 -20.28 -6.06 -12.70
CA LEU A 281 -20.82 -7.26 -13.30
C LEU A 281 -19.67 -8.18 -13.62
N ILE A 282 -19.59 -9.30 -12.89
CA ILE A 282 -18.55 -10.31 -13.09
C ILE A 282 -19.13 -11.41 -13.97
N ASP A 283 -18.49 -11.66 -15.10
CA ASP A 283 -18.85 -12.77 -15.97
C ASP A 283 -18.60 -14.10 -15.25
N THR A 284 -19.63 -14.93 -15.20
CA THR A 284 -19.57 -16.28 -14.63
C THR A 284 -19.61 -17.36 -15.71
N SER A 285 -19.29 -17.01 -16.96
CA SER A 285 -19.25 -17.96 -18.06
C SER A 285 -18.24 -19.08 -17.78
N GLY A 286 -18.45 -20.26 -18.37
CA GLY A 286 -17.51 -21.38 -18.24
C GLY A 286 -16.08 -21.04 -18.67
N SER A 287 -15.90 -20.06 -19.56
CA SER A 287 -14.59 -19.58 -20.01
C SER A 287 -13.80 -18.87 -18.90
N MET A 288 -14.48 -18.30 -17.89
CA MET A 288 -13.85 -17.72 -16.70
C MET A 288 -13.22 -18.77 -15.75
N ALA A 289 -13.54 -20.06 -15.93
CA ALA A 289 -12.84 -21.17 -15.27
C ALA A 289 -11.46 -21.47 -15.89
N SER A 290 -11.13 -20.86 -17.03
CA SER A 290 -9.84 -21.05 -17.69
C SER A 290 -8.71 -20.46 -16.86
N LYS A 291 -7.50 -21.01 -17.07
CA LYS A 291 -6.27 -20.52 -16.41
C LYS A 291 -6.04 -19.03 -16.73
N ALA A 292 -5.72 -18.25 -15.70
CA ALA A 292 -5.35 -16.85 -15.87
C ALA A 292 -3.92 -16.69 -16.42
N ASN A 293 -3.67 -15.57 -17.11
CA ASN A 293 -2.34 -15.21 -17.59
C ASN A 293 -1.55 -14.52 -16.47
N GLY A 294 -1.08 -15.34 -15.53
CA GLY A 294 -0.44 -14.88 -14.30
C GLY A 294 -1.39 -14.93 -13.12
N CYS A 295 -0.81 -15.14 -11.94
CA CYS A 295 -1.54 -15.25 -10.68
C CYS A 295 -0.87 -14.38 -9.64
N PRO A 296 -1.65 -13.69 -8.80
CA PRO A 296 -1.13 -13.07 -7.60
C PRO A 296 -0.40 -14.11 -6.74
N ALA A 297 0.66 -13.67 -6.05
CA ALA A 297 1.49 -14.56 -5.24
C ALA A 297 0.68 -15.25 -4.14
N GLU A 298 -0.31 -14.53 -3.60
CA GLU A 298 -1.20 -14.91 -2.51
C GLU A 298 -2.23 -15.98 -2.92
N VAL A 299 -2.65 -15.95 -4.19
CA VAL A 299 -3.65 -16.89 -4.75
C VAL A 299 -2.98 -18.20 -5.20
N GLY A 300 -1.72 -18.12 -5.64
CA GLY A 300 -0.91 -19.25 -6.06
C GLY A 300 -0.95 -19.55 -7.56
N LYS A 301 0.01 -20.37 -8.02
CA LYS A 301 0.40 -20.51 -9.45
C LYS A 301 -0.65 -21.14 -10.39
N ASN A 302 -1.75 -21.68 -9.85
CA ASN A 302 -2.79 -22.40 -10.60
C ASN A 302 -4.17 -21.73 -10.45
N CYS A 303 -4.20 -20.40 -10.54
CA CYS A 303 -5.43 -19.63 -10.46
C CYS A 303 -6.19 -19.59 -11.81
N THR A 304 -7.52 -19.48 -11.72
CA THR A 304 -8.42 -19.21 -12.85
C THR A 304 -8.62 -17.71 -13.06
N ARG A 305 -9.21 -17.31 -14.19
CA ARG A 305 -9.59 -15.91 -14.43
C ARG A 305 -10.56 -15.40 -13.36
N MET A 306 -11.50 -16.25 -12.93
CA MET A 306 -12.41 -15.94 -11.82
C MET A 306 -11.66 -15.71 -10.50
N ASP A 307 -10.65 -16.52 -10.19
CA ASP A 307 -9.87 -16.34 -8.96
C ASP A 307 -9.14 -14.98 -8.93
N VAL A 308 -8.62 -14.55 -10.08
CA VAL A 308 -7.98 -13.23 -10.22
C VAL A 308 -9.01 -12.10 -10.09
N ALA A 309 -10.21 -12.27 -10.65
CA ALA A 309 -11.31 -11.31 -10.47
C ALA A 309 -11.72 -11.19 -9.00
N HIS A 310 -11.88 -12.31 -8.29
CA HIS A 310 -12.15 -12.31 -6.84
C HIS A 310 -11.04 -11.63 -6.04
N TRP A 311 -9.78 -11.93 -6.34
CA TRP A 311 -8.62 -11.28 -5.71
C TRP A 311 -8.63 -9.75 -5.90
N ALA A 312 -8.99 -9.27 -7.10
CA ALA A 312 -9.07 -7.84 -7.35
C ALA A 312 -10.27 -7.21 -6.63
N MET A 313 -11.43 -7.87 -6.63
CA MET A 313 -12.63 -7.38 -5.94
C MET A 313 -12.44 -7.24 -4.43
N ARG A 314 -11.64 -8.12 -3.80
CA ARG A 314 -11.22 -8.00 -2.39
C ARG A 314 -10.50 -6.69 -2.06
N ARG A 315 -9.88 -6.06 -3.05
CA ARG A 315 -9.17 -4.79 -2.92
C ARG A 315 -10.06 -3.62 -3.35
N VAL A 316 -10.81 -3.77 -4.44
CA VAL A 316 -11.62 -2.71 -5.06
C VAL A 316 -12.86 -2.37 -4.23
N MET A 317 -13.59 -3.36 -3.72
CA MET A 317 -14.85 -3.13 -3.01
C MET A 317 -14.64 -2.35 -1.71
N PRO A 318 -13.70 -2.74 -0.82
CA PRO A 318 -13.37 -1.94 0.35
C PRO A 318 -12.82 -0.54 0.03
N ALA A 319 -11.93 -0.43 -0.96
CA ALA A 319 -11.37 0.83 -1.40
C ALA A 319 -12.46 1.83 -1.84
N ARG A 320 -13.43 1.34 -2.61
CA ARG A 320 -14.56 2.14 -3.09
C ARG A 320 -15.44 2.56 -1.93
N LEU A 321 -15.72 1.66 -0.99
CA LEU A 321 -16.50 2.00 0.21
C LEU A 321 -15.78 3.12 0.99
N TYR A 322 -14.50 2.94 1.30
CA TYR A 322 -13.72 3.94 2.02
C TYR A 322 -13.68 5.28 1.27
N SER A 323 -13.43 5.27 -0.05
CA SER A 323 -13.44 6.48 -0.87
C SER A 323 -14.80 7.18 -0.90
N ASN A 324 -15.91 6.44 -0.85
CA ASN A 324 -17.26 7.02 -0.82
C ASN A 324 -17.57 7.65 0.53
N THR A 325 -17.13 7.04 1.62
CA THR A 325 -17.40 7.53 2.98
C THR A 325 -16.76 8.89 3.26
N LEU A 326 -15.62 9.19 2.63
CA LEU A 326 -14.95 10.48 2.72
C LEU A 326 -15.64 11.60 1.90
N ASN A 327 -16.56 11.23 0.99
CA ASN A 327 -17.24 12.14 0.07
C ASN A 327 -18.76 12.27 0.30
N LYS A 328 -19.34 11.54 1.26
CA LYS A 328 -20.78 11.58 1.56
C LYS A 328 -21.17 12.90 2.25
N SER A 329 -22.10 13.64 1.65
CA SER A 329 -22.81 14.76 2.28
C SER A 329 -24.12 14.29 2.92
N PRO A 330 -24.67 14.99 3.93
CA PRO A 330 -25.97 14.66 4.52
C PRO A 330 -27.08 14.49 3.46
N GLY A 331 -27.69 13.31 3.41
CA GLY A 331 -28.74 12.98 2.44
C GLY A 331 -28.27 12.37 1.11
N ASP A 332 -26.95 12.22 0.88
CA ASP A 332 -26.44 11.51 -0.31
C ASP A 332 -26.81 10.03 -0.26
N THR A 333 -27.32 9.53 -1.38
CA THR A 333 -27.60 8.12 -1.65
C THR A 333 -26.62 7.67 -2.72
N ILE A 334 -25.66 6.83 -2.34
CA ILE A 334 -24.64 6.27 -3.23
C ILE A 334 -24.87 4.76 -3.26
N MET A 335 -24.82 4.15 -4.44
CA MET A 335 -24.88 2.71 -4.65
C MET A 335 -23.51 2.18 -5.08
N THR A 336 -23.01 1.18 -4.37
CA THR A 336 -21.88 0.37 -4.83
C THR A 336 -22.15 -1.10 -4.57
N GLY A 337 -21.82 -1.97 -5.51
CA GLY A 337 -22.03 -3.40 -5.33
C GLY A 337 -21.62 -4.21 -6.54
N PHE A 338 -21.70 -5.52 -6.41
CA PHE A 338 -21.56 -6.45 -7.52
C PHE A 338 -22.73 -7.43 -7.52
N THR A 339 -22.95 -8.06 -8.67
CA THR A 339 -24.03 -9.02 -8.88
C THR A 339 -23.95 -10.20 -7.90
N ASN A 340 -25.03 -10.49 -7.17
CA ASN A 340 -25.15 -11.61 -6.23
C ASN A 340 -26.33 -12.51 -6.62
N LYS A 341 -26.05 -13.72 -7.09
CA LYS A 341 -26.76 -14.97 -6.76
C LYS A 341 -26.21 -16.15 -7.55
N GLN A 342 -26.33 -17.31 -6.93
CA GLN A 342 -26.01 -18.63 -7.47
C GLN A 342 -26.90 -18.94 -8.68
N TRP A 343 -26.28 -19.23 -9.82
CA TRP A 343 -26.91 -19.56 -11.12
C TRP A 343 -27.55 -18.36 -11.81
N LEU A 344 -26.74 -17.60 -12.54
CA LEU A 344 -27.17 -16.49 -13.39
C LEU A 344 -27.98 -16.93 -14.63
N LYS A 345 -29.08 -17.67 -14.42
CA LYS A 345 -30.17 -17.89 -15.39
C LYS A 345 -31.30 -16.88 -15.22
N ASP A 346 -31.32 -16.13 -14.12
CA ASP A 346 -32.30 -15.08 -13.87
C ASP A 346 -31.95 -13.82 -14.66
N VAL A 347 -32.94 -13.25 -15.35
CA VAL A 347 -32.82 -12.06 -16.22
C VAL A 347 -32.58 -10.78 -15.41
N ASN A 348 -32.77 -10.82 -14.09
CA ASN A 348 -32.69 -9.66 -13.20
C ASN A 348 -31.64 -9.88 -12.09
N PRO A 349 -30.37 -9.47 -12.30
CA PRO A 349 -29.31 -9.66 -11.33
C PRO A 349 -29.55 -8.74 -10.14
N VAL A 350 -29.38 -9.21 -8.92
CA VAL A 350 -29.55 -8.38 -7.71
C VAL A 350 -28.16 -8.00 -7.21
N LEU A 351 -27.92 -6.72 -6.87
CA LEU A 351 -26.70 -6.38 -6.13
C LEU A 351 -26.71 -7.06 -4.77
N SER A 352 -25.53 -7.49 -4.30
CA SER A 352 -25.45 -8.14 -2.98
C SER A 352 -26.11 -7.32 -1.88
N SER A 353 -27.07 -7.90 -1.15
CA SER A 353 -27.85 -7.22 -0.12
C SER A 353 -27.01 -6.76 1.08
N THR A 354 -25.94 -7.47 1.41
CA THR A 354 -24.98 -7.10 2.48
C THR A 354 -24.25 -5.80 2.14
N TRP A 355 -23.73 -5.70 0.92
CA TRP A 355 -23.09 -4.49 0.41
C TRP A 355 -24.09 -3.38 0.17
N LYS A 356 -25.29 -3.73 -0.31
CA LYS A 356 -26.42 -2.83 -0.49
C LYS A 356 -26.72 -2.07 0.81
N ASP A 357 -26.85 -2.77 1.93
CA ASP A 357 -27.30 -2.17 3.20
C ASP A 357 -26.19 -1.36 3.90
N ARG A 358 -24.91 -1.80 3.88
CA ARG A 358 -23.79 -1.03 4.45
C ARG A 358 -23.52 0.31 3.73
N ILE A 359 -23.89 0.37 2.46
CA ILE A 359 -23.65 1.52 1.58
C ILE A 359 -24.83 2.50 1.60
N PHE A 360 -26.04 2.02 1.86
CA PHE A 360 -27.28 2.81 1.85
C PHE A 360 -27.66 3.49 3.16
N ASP A 361 -26.87 3.35 4.21
CA ASP A 361 -26.99 4.28 5.33
C ASP A 361 -26.74 5.68 4.80
N LYS A 362 -27.81 6.48 4.79
CA LYS A 362 -27.77 7.92 4.55
C LYS A 362 -26.70 8.47 5.47
N ALA A 363 -25.87 9.39 4.97
CA ALA A 363 -25.06 10.19 5.86
C ALA A 363 -25.98 10.71 6.98
N PRO A 364 -25.61 10.54 8.26
CA PRO A 364 -26.51 10.80 9.36
C PRO A 364 -27.12 12.20 9.24
N THR A 365 -28.45 12.28 9.24
CA THR A 365 -29.15 13.57 9.10
C THR A 365 -29.01 14.46 10.32
N ASP A 366 -28.47 13.91 11.41
CA ASP A 366 -28.21 14.57 12.69
C ASP A 366 -26.82 15.23 12.78
N GLY A 367 -26.02 15.15 11.70
CA GLY A 367 -24.66 15.71 11.66
C GLY A 367 -23.59 14.84 12.33
N SER A 368 -23.91 13.61 12.74
CA SER A 368 -22.90 12.66 13.21
C SER A 368 -22.02 12.17 12.05
N VAL A 369 -20.75 11.88 12.37
CA VAL A 369 -19.77 11.37 11.41
C VAL A 369 -20.14 9.94 11.05
N TYR A 370 -20.32 9.65 9.75
CA TYR A 370 -20.46 8.28 9.28
C TYR A 370 -19.19 7.49 9.59
N VAL A 371 -19.30 6.44 10.39
CA VAL A 371 -18.19 5.54 10.71
C VAL A 371 -18.25 4.36 9.74
N PRO A 372 -17.23 4.15 8.89
CA PRO A 372 -17.21 2.97 8.02
C PRO A 372 -17.17 1.68 8.84
N PRO A 373 -17.76 0.58 8.34
CA PRO A 373 -17.62 -0.72 8.96
C PRO A 373 -16.14 -1.10 9.05
N LYS A 374 -15.79 -1.92 10.05
CA LYS A 374 -14.40 -2.41 10.19
C LYS A 374 -14.02 -3.32 9.03
N ASP A 375 -12.72 -3.33 8.68
CA ASP A 375 -12.17 -4.14 7.59
C ASP A 375 -12.55 -5.62 7.70
N ASP A 376 -12.54 -6.19 8.91
CA ASP A 376 -12.89 -7.60 9.16
C ASP A 376 -14.36 -7.91 8.85
N GLU A 377 -15.27 -7.00 9.21
CA GLU A 377 -16.70 -7.13 8.88
C GLU A 377 -16.97 -6.98 7.38
N MET A 378 -16.33 -6.02 6.73
CA MET A 378 -16.45 -5.81 5.28
C MET A 378 -15.94 -7.02 4.52
N MET A 379 -14.79 -7.56 4.93
CA MET A 379 -14.21 -8.73 4.29
C MET A 379 -15.05 -9.98 4.53
N ALA A 380 -15.61 -10.18 5.73
CA ALA A 380 -16.50 -11.31 6.00
C ALA A 380 -17.71 -11.36 5.06
N ASP A 381 -18.35 -10.21 4.83
CA ASP A 381 -19.46 -10.09 3.89
C ASP A 381 -19.02 -10.29 2.44
N LEU A 382 -17.88 -9.70 2.07
CA LEU A 382 -17.29 -9.86 0.74
C LEU A 382 -17.07 -11.34 0.41
N GLU A 383 -16.40 -12.06 1.30
CA GLU A 383 -16.12 -13.47 1.15
C GLU A 383 -17.42 -14.30 1.08
N GLY A 384 -18.44 -13.92 1.86
CA GLY A 384 -19.76 -14.53 1.82
C GLY A 384 -20.47 -14.43 0.46
N ASP A 385 -20.16 -13.42 -0.35
CA ASP A 385 -20.75 -13.20 -1.66
C ASP A 385 -19.85 -13.63 -2.82
N LEU A 386 -18.54 -13.37 -2.74
CA LEU A 386 -17.56 -13.89 -3.69
C LEU A 386 -17.61 -15.42 -3.77
N SER A 387 -17.77 -16.10 -2.64
CA SER A 387 -17.90 -17.57 -2.61
C SER A 387 -19.12 -18.12 -3.36
N LYS A 388 -20.11 -17.29 -3.67
CA LYS A 388 -21.30 -17.68 -4.45
C LYS A 388 -21.12 -17.46 -5.96
N MET A 389 -20.06 -16.77 -6.37
CA MET A 389 -19.79 -16.43 -7.77
C MET A 389 -18.74 -17.36 -8.35
N CYS A 390 -19.17 -18.48 -8.91
CA CYS A 390 -18.27 -19.38 -9.62
C CYS A 390 -18.73 -19.61 -11.05
N PRO A 391 -17.79 -19.92 -11.97
CA PRO A 391 -18.13 -20.16 -13.36
C PRO A 391 -19.23 -21.23 -13.50
N SER A 392 -20.34 -20.89 -14.14
CA SER A 392 -21.48 -21.77 -14.35
C SER A 392 -22.14 -21.50 -15.70
N GLY A 393 -21.93 -22.39 -16.68
CA GLY A 393 -22.62 -22.32 -17.98
C GLY A 393 -22.40 -20.99 -18.71
N GLY A 394 -23.48 -20.41 -19.25
CA GLY A 394 -23.43 -19.12 -19.93
C GLY A 394 -24.05 -17.97 -19.14
N THR A 395 -23.57 -16.74 -19.39
CA THR A 395 -23.97 -15.52 -18.68
C THR A 395 -24.84 -14.65 -19.60
N PRO A 396 -26.12 -14.36 -19.27
CA PRO A 396 -26.98 -13.43 -20.02
C PRO A 396 -26.62 -11.97 -19.73
N LEU A 397 -25.46 -11.57 -20.26
CA LEU A 397 -24.78 -10.31 -19.94
C LEU A 397 -25.65 -9.07 -20.23
N GLY A 398 -26.40 -9.09 -21.34
CA GLY A 398 -27.23 -7.96 -21.76
C GLY A 398 -28.38 -7.68 -20.78
N SER A 399 -29.08 -8.74 -20.39
CA SER A 399 -30.17 -8.66 -19.40
C SER A 399 -29.65 -8.21 -18.04
N HIS A 400 -28.46 -8.67 -17.65
CA HIS A 400 -27.87 -8.26 -16.38
C HIS A 400 -27.49 -6.79 -16.34
N MET A 401 -26.85 -6.30 -17.40
CA MET A 401 -26.53 -4.88 -17.54
C MET A 401 -27.80 -4.02 -17.41
N MET A 402 -28.90 -4.43 -18.04
CA MET A 402 -30.18 -3.71 -17.96
C MET A 402 -30.78 -3.74 -16.55
N GLY A 403 -30.77 -4.90 -15.88
CA GLY A 403 -31.31 -5.01 -14.53
C GLY A 403 -30.50 -4.25 -13.48
N LEU A 404 -29.17 -4.18 -13.62
CA LEU A 404 -28.33 -3.33 -12.79
C LEU A 404 -28.63 -1.84 -13.00
N ALA A 405 -28.79 -1.42 -14.26
CA ALA A 405 -29.18 -0.06 -14.59
C ALA A 405 -30.53 0.33 -13.97
N ASP A 406 -31.52 -0.55 -14.06
CA ASP A 406 -32.83 -0.36 -13.44
C ASP A 406 -32.73 -0.25 -11.90
N GLN A 407 -31.83 -1.01 -11.26
CA GLN A 407 -31.60 -0.93 -9.81
C GLN A 407 -30.90 0.35 -9.37
N ILE A 408 -29.91 0.82 -10.13
CA ILE A 408 -29.25 2.11 -9.88
C ILE A 408 -30.29 3.24 -9.94
N LYS A 409 -31.15 3.24 -10.96
CA LYS A 409 -32.23 4.21 -11.08
C LYS A 409 -33.23 4.13 -9.95
N ALA A 410 -33.65 2.92 -9.55
CA ALA A 410 -34.61 2.71 -8.48
C ALA A 410 -34.08 3.08 -7.08
N HIS A 411 -32.76 3.17 -6.91
CA HIS A 411 -32.14 3.60 -5.66
C HIS A 411 -32.25 5.11 -5.42
N LYS A 412 -32.29 5.90 -6.50
CA LYS A 412 -32.26 7.37 -6.41
C LYS A 412 -33.55 7.91 -5.76
N PRO A 413 -33.46 8.97 -4.93
CA PRO A 413 -34.63 9.56 -4.29
C PRO A 413 -35.58 10.18 -5.32
N ASP A 414 -36.85 10.31 -4.96
CA ASP A 414 -37.85 10.95 -5.82
C ASP A 414 -37.43 12.37 -6.19
N GLY A 415 -37.46 12.69 -7.49
CA GLY A 415 -37.04 13.99 -8.02
C GLY A 415 -35.53 14.18 -8.19
N TYR A 416 -34.72 13.13 -8.01
CA TYR A 416 -33.29 13.17 -8.27
C TYR A 416 -32.98 13.57 -9.73
N VAL A 417 -32.03 14.50 -9.90
CA VAL A 417 -31.55 14.96 -11.21
C VAL A 417 -30.14 14.47 -11.42
N ASP A 418 -29.91 13.77 -12.53
CA ASP A 418 -28.59 13.27 -12.91
C ASP A 418 -27.61 14.40 -13.17
N ASN A 419 -26.38 14.23 -12.68
CA ASN A 419 -25.27 15.13 -12.95
C ASN A 419 -24.33 14.49 -13.99
N PRO A 420 -24.20 15.04 -15.20
CA PRO A 420 -23.36 14.48 -16.26
C PRO A 420 -21.85 14.49 -15.96
N ASP A 421 -21.41 15.21 -14.92
CA ASP A 421 -20.03 15.20 -14.46
C ASP A 421 -19.73 14.01 -13.53
N PHE A 422 -20.77 13.42 -12.93
CA PHE A 422 -20.70 12.25 -12.06
C PHE A 422 -21.61 11.13 -12.60
N PRO A 423 -21.15 10.41 -13.64
CA PRO A 423 -21.95 9.38 -14.29
C PRO A 423 -22.20 8.21 -13.34
N ASP A 424 -23.31 7.50 -13.58
CA ASP A 424 -23.49 6.16 -13.01
C ASP A 424 -22.63 5.19 -13.80
N LYS A 425 -22.04 4.19 -13.14
CA LYS A 425 -21.07 3.30 -13.76
C LYS A 425 -21.45 1.84 -13.60
N ILE A 426 -21.43 1.10 -14.70
CA ILE A 426 -21.46 -0.36 -14.69
C ILE A 426 -20.13 -0.86 -15.24
N THR A 427 -19.39 -1.63 -14.47
CA THR A 427 -18.10 -2.21 -14.89
C THR A 427 -18.29 -3.69 -15.17
N ILE A 428 -18.13 -4.10 -16.43
CA ILE A 428 -18.22 -5.49 -16.86
C ILE A 428 -16.81 -6.09 -16.83
N ILE A 429 -16.62 -7.17 -16.08
CA ILE A 429 -15.41 -8.00 -16.11
C ILE A 429 -15.76 -9.26 -16.89
N SER A 430 -15.21 -9.43 -18.09
CA SER A 430 -15.55 -10.58 -18.94
C SER A 430 -14.39 -10.97 -19.84
N ASP A 431 -14.39 -12.21 -20.32
CA ASP A 431 -13.54 -12.64 -21.42
C ASP A 431 -14.22 -12.59 -22.80
N GLY A 432 -15.39 -11.94 -22.87
CA GLY A 432 -16.03 -11.48 -24.10
C GLY A 432 -17.02 -12.45 -24.73
N GLU A 433 -17.35 -13.56 -24.08
CA GLU A 433 -18.38 -14.49 -24.57
C GLU A 433 -19.74 -14.25 -23.90
N ASN A 434 -20.64 -13.52 -24.58
CA ASN A 434 -22.06 -13.61 -24.27
C ASN A 434 -22.63 -14.90 -24.87
N ASN A 435 -22.67 -15.94 -24.06
CA ASN A 435 -23.08 -17.30 -24.44
C ASN A 435 -24.48 -17.67 -23.90
N GLY A 436 -25.26 -16.68 -23.42
CA GLY A 436 -26.65 -16.84 -22.99
C GLY A 436 -27.46 -15.55 -23.11
N GLY A 437 -28.79 -15.66 -23.14
CA GLY A 437 -29.69 -14.50 -23.10
C GLY A 437 -29.65 -13.56 -24.31
N GLU A 438 -30.16 -12.35 -24.12
CA GLU A 438 -30.16 -11.29 -25.13
C GLU A 438 -28.76 -10.69 -25.29
N ASP A 439 -28.39 -10.38 -26.54
CA ASP A 439 -27.13 -9.74 -26.88
C ASP A 439 -27.06 -8.33 -26.27
N PRO A 440 -26.05 -8.01 -25.44
CA PRO A 440 -25.87 -6.68 -24.86
C PRO A 440 -25.93 -5.54 -25.90
N MET A 441 -25.43 -5.81 -27.11
CA MET A 441 -25.43 -4.82 -28.19
C MET A 441 -26.84 -4.50 -28.70
N SER A 442 -27.77 -5.47 -28.65
CA SER A 442 -29.16 -5.25 -29.05
C SER A 442 -29.94 -4.38 -28.04
N LEU A 443 -29.52 -4.39 -26.76
CA LEU A 443 -30.17 -3.64 -25.67
C LEU A 443 -29.61 -2.23 -25.47
N LEU A 444 -28.52 -1.90 -26.14
CA LEU A 444 -27.77 -0.65 -25.96
C LEU A 444 -28.60 0.61 -26.24
N ALA A 445 -29.43 0.57 -27.29
CA ALA A 445 -30.35 1.67 -27.60
C ALA A 445 -31.39 1.87 -26.49
N THR A 446 -31.90 0.77 -25.92
CA THR A 446 -32.87 0.81 -24.81
C THR A 446 -32.21 1.29 -23.51
N LEU A 447 -30.98 0.84 -23.23
CA LEU A 447 -30.21 1.26 -22.06
C LEU A 447 -30.04 2.79 -22.08
N LYS A 448 -29.54 3.35 -23.17
CA LYS A 448 -29.31 4.80 -23.31
C LYS A 448 -30.62 5.61 -23.23
N ALA A 449 -31.71 5.06 -23.76
CA ALA A 449 -33.01 5.72 -23.70
C ALA A 449 -33.60 5.75 -22.27
N LYS A 450 -33.44 4.67 -21.50
CA LYS A 450 -33.97 4.60 -20.13
C LYS A 450 -33.04 5.23 -19.08
N HIS A 451 -31.74 5.22 -19.34
CA HIS A 451 -30.67 5.54 -18.40
C HIS A 451 -29.56 6.39 -19.05
N PRO A 452 -29.85 7.67 -19.37
CA PRO A 452 -28.94 8.52 -20.14
C PRO A 452 -27.63 8.90 -19.42
N ASN A 453 -27.57 8.79 -18.08
CA ASN A 453 -26.37 9.07 -17.29
C ASN A 453 -25.48 7.84 -17.02
N ILE A 454 -25.86 6.65 -17.52
CA ILE A 454 -25.08 5.43 -17.34
C ILE A 454 -23.94 5.35 -18.34
N GLN A 455 -22.73 5.13 -17.83
CA GLN A 455 -21.55 4.71 -18.57
C GLN A 455 -21.24 3.24 -18.27
N VAL A 456 -20.89 2.48 -19.29
CA VAL A 456 -20.50 1.08 -19.13
C VAL A 456 -19.03 0.93 -19.44
N ASP A 457 -18.26 0.56 -18.43
CA ASP A 457 -16.86 0.21 -18.61
C ASP A 457 -16.74 -1.29 -18.85
N VAL A 458 -15.78 -1.68 -19.70
CA VAL A 458 -15.52 -3.08 -20.02
C VAL A 458 -14.07 -3.39 -19.73
N ILE A 459 -13.84 -4.42 -18.92
CA ILE A 459 -12.53 -4.95 -18.60
C ILE A 459 -12.45 -6.34 -19.23
N ASP A 460 -11.70 -6.41 -20.32
CA ASP A 460 -11.50 -7.61 -21.12
C ASP A 460 -10.29 -8.39 -20.63
N VAL A 461 -10.54 -9.58 -20.08
CA VAL A 461 -9.54 -10.43 -19.42
C VAL A 461 -8.71 -11.25 -20.41
N VAL A 462 -9.08 -11.28 -21.71
CA VAL A 462 -8.49 -12.22 -22.70
C VAL A 462 -8.21 -11.60 -24.06
N GLY A 463 -8.73 -10.40 -24.34
CA GLY A 463 -8.56 -9.72 -25.62
C GLY A 463 -9.64 -10.09 -26.64
N ASN A 464 -10.88 -10.32 -26.19
CA ASN A 464 -12.04 -10.42 -27.06
C ASN A 464 -12.80 -9.07 -27.07
N PRO A 465 -12.66 -8.25 -28.12
CA PRO A 465 -13.23 -6.91 -28.19
C PRO A 465 -14.75 -6.90 -28.45
N SER A 466 -15.44 -8.05 -28.40
CA SER A 466 -16.89 -8.14 -28.68
C SER A 466 -17.73 -7.18 -27.83
N LEU A 467 -17.27 -6.86 -26.62
CA LEU A 467 -17.94 -5.94 -25.70
C LEU A 467 -17.41 -4.49 -25.79
N GLN A 468 -16.34 -4.23 -26.53
CA GLN A 468 -15.72 -2.90 -26.65
C GLN A 468 -16.70 -1.84 -27.16
N LYS A 469 -17.62 -2.21 -28.05
CA LYS A 469 -18.57 -1.29 -28.63
C LYS A 469 -19.58 -0.75 -27.59
N ILE A 470 -19.86 -1.51 -26.53
CA ILE A 470 -20.75 -1.09 -25.43
C ILE A 470 -20.17 0.12 -24.70
N SER A 471 -18.88 0.06 -24.36
CA SER A 471 -18.23 1.17 -23.66
C SER A 471 -18.12 2.41 -24.53
N GLN A 472 -17.78 2.23 -25.82
CA GLN A 472 -17.73 3.34 -26.78
C GLN A 472 -19.06 4.07 -26.93
N GLU A 473 -20.17 3.34 -27.03
CA GLU A 473 -21.48 3.97 -27.23
C GLU A 473 -22.10 4.57 -25.97
N THR A 474 -21.76 4.05 -24.79
CA THR A 474 -22.20 4.61 -23.50
C THR A 474 -21.28 5.72 -22.99
N GLY A 475 -20.12 5.93 -23.62
CA GLY A 475 -19.10 6.89 -23.15
C GLY A 475 -18.28 6.37 -21.97
N GLY A 476 -18.30 5.06 -21.71
CA GLY A 476 -17.43 4.38 -20.76
C GLY A 476 -16.08 3.97 -21.37
N ALA A 477 -15.21 3.42 -20.53
CA ALA A 477 -13.85 3.03 -20.88
C ALA A 477 -13.75 1.54 -21.22
N TYR A 478 -12.86 1.21 -22.16
CA TYR A 478 -12.47 -0.17 -22.44
C TYR A 478 -11.04 -0.40 -21.96
N TYR A 479 -10.87 -1.40 -21.11
CA TYR A 479 -9.59 -1.83 -20.58
C TYR A 479 -9.31 -3.24 -21.06
N ARG A 480 -8.08 -3.48 -21.50
CA ARG A 480 -7.57 -4.82 -21.74
C ARG A 480 -6.67 -5.19 -20.57
N SER A 481 -6.93 -6.34 -19.97
CA SER A 481 -6.18 -6.88 -18.85
C SER A 481 -5.52 -8.19 -19.25
N ASN A 482 -4.19 -8.21 -19.29
CA ASN A 482 -3.42 -9.40 -19.61
C ASN A 482 -2.78 -10.04 -18.38
N ASN A 483 -2.83 -9.40 -17.21
CA ASN A 483 -2.28 -9.91 -15.97
C ASN A 483 -3.08 -9.37 -14.76
N PRO A 484 -2.88 -9.92 -13.55
CA PRO A 484 -3.62 -9.48 -12.36
C PRO A 484 -3.49 -7.98 -12.02
N ASP A 485 -2.30 -7.40 -12.19
CA ASP A 485 -2.06 -6.00 -11.84
C ASP A 485 -2.79 -5.05 -12.80
N GLU A 486 -2.81 -5.38 -14.10
CA GLU A 486 -3.62 -4.67 -15.10
C GLU A 486 -5.12 -4.76 -14.81
N LEU A 487 -5.60 -5.92 -14.35
CA LEU A 487 -7.00 -6.09 -13.95
C LEU A 487 -7.35 -5.17 -12.78
N LEU A 488 -6.50 -5.17 -11.74
CA LEU A 488 -6.68 -4.36 -10.55
C LEU A 488 -6.65 -2.86 -10.86
N ASP A 489 -5.68 -2.42 -11.67
CA ASP A 489 -5.57 -1.04 -12.12
C ASP A 489 -6.79 -0.60 -12.96
N ALA A 490 -7.27 -1.46 -13.86
CA ALA A 490 -8.48 -1.20 -14.64
C ALA A 490 -9.73 -1.06 -13.73
N LEU A 491 -9.87 -1.94 -12.74
CA LEU A 491 -10.97 -1.87 -11.78
C LEU A 491 -10.90 -0.61 -10.91
N TYR A 492 -9.71 -0.24 -10.43
CA TYR A 492 -9.52 1.01 -9.69
C TYR A 492 -9.89 2.22 -10.53
N LYS A 493 -9.42 2.30 -11.77
CA LYS A 493 -9.79 3.38 -12.71
C LYS A 493 -11.30 3.44 -12.95
N SER A 494 -11.92 2.30 -13.22
CA SER A 494 -13.35 2.21 -13.48
C SER A 494 -14.19 2.61 -12.26
N ALA A 495 -13.76 2.21 -11.07
CA ALA A 495 -14.41 2.56 -9.81
C ALA A 495 -14.14 4.01 -9.34
N GLY A 496 -13.30 4.77 -10.05
CA GLY A 496 -12.85 6.09 -9.61
C GLY A 496 -11.99 6.05 -8.34
N ILE A 497 -11.28 4.95 -8.11
CA ILE A 497 -10.32 4.77 -7.02
C ILE A 497 -8.96 5.24 -7.51
N CYS A 498 -8.48 6.33 -6.93
CA CYS A 498 -7.24 6.97 -7.35
C CYS A 498 -6.06 6.69 -6.38
N LYS A 499 -6.26 5.81 -5.38
CA LYS A 499 -5.21 5.26 -4.50
C LYS A 499 -5.44 3.77 -4.21
N PRO A 500 -4.40 2.94 -4.27
CA PRO A 500 -4.52 1.54 -3.88
C PRO A 500 -4.90 1.45 -2.39
N TYR A 501 -5.73 0.48 -2.07
CA TYR A 501 -6.16 0.16 -0.71
C TYR A 501 -5.91 -1.33 -0.51
N THR A 502 -5.23 -1.65 0.59
CA THR A 502 -4.96 -3.01 1.02
C THR A 502 -5.72 -3.23 2.32
N PRO A 503 -6.74 -4.10 2.37
CA PRO A 503 -7.44 -4.41 3.61
C PRO A 503 -6.49 -4.95 4.68
N ALA A 504 -6.69 -4.60 5.96
CA ALA A 504 -5.84 -5.06 7.06
C ALA A 504 -5.78 -6.60 7.20
N THR A 505 -6.82 -7.29 6.72
CA THR A 505 -6.89 -8.75 6.65
C THR A 505 -7.36 -9.19 5.26
N VAL A 506 -6.43 -9.55 4.37
CA VAL A 506 -6.80 -10.14 3.07
C VAL A 506 -6.80 -11.66 3.18
N VAL A 507 -7.97 -12.27 3.02
CA VAL A 507 -8.12 -13.72 2.90
C VAL A 507 -8.18 -14.07 1.41
N ASP A 508 -7.02 -14.22 0.78
CA ASP A 508 -6.93 -14.62 -0.63
C ASP A 508 -7.18 -16.14 -0.78
N LYS A 509 -8.46 -16.53 -0.66
CA LYS A 509 -8.93 -17.92 -0.83
C LYS A 509 -9.40 -18.19 -2.25
N LEU A 510 -9.08 -19.39 -2.73
CA LEU A 510 -9.63 -19.99 -3.95
C LEU A 510 -11.01 -20.61 -3.63
N TYR A 511 -12.08 -20.07 -4.22
CA TYR A 511 -13.45 -20.54 -3.99
C TYR A 511 -13.97 -21.50 -5.06
N CYS A 512 -13.54 -21.33 -6.31
CA CYS A 512 -14.17 -21.96 -7.45
C CYS A 512 -13.42 -23.20 -7.95
N LYS A 513 -12.91 -24.01 -7.02
CA LYS A 513 -12.17 -25.24 -7.32
C LYS A 513 -13.06 -26.41 -7.70
#